data_AF-A0A0G1PCT8-F1
#
_entry.id   AF-A0A0G1PCT8-F1
#
_cell.length_a   1.000
_cell.length_b   1.000
_cell.length_c   1.000
_cell.angle_alpha   90.00
_cell.angle_beta   90.00
_cell.angle_gamma   90.00
#
_symmetry.space_group_name_H-M   'P 1'
#
loop_
_entity.id
_entity.type
_entity.pdbx_description
1 polymer ?
#
loop_
_entity_poly.entity_id
_entity_poly.type
_entity_poly.pdbx_seq_one_letter_code
_entity_poly.pdbx_strand_id
1 'polypeptide(L)'
;DSNNNESPKSETITVISDDDKPEITISSPKDGEAVKNLNRRVTVTGKLNEEATVIINGKVAISRPDLSFEILLGVDEGGVEIKVAATDKAGNKAEKIIHVIYQKES
;
A
#
# COMPACT_ATOMS: atom_id res chain seq x y z
N ASP A 1 -36.65 -8.24 14.51
CA ASP A 1 -36.14 -8.99 13.36
C ASP A 1 -36.26 -8.14 12.12
N SER A 2 -35.25 -7.83 11.32
CA SER A 2 -33.83 -8.18 11.31
C SER A 2 -33.15 -7.33 10.22
N ASN A 3 -31.94 -6.86 10.52
CA ASN A 3 -30.77 -6.74 9.63
C ASN A 3 -30.94 -6.10 8.24
N ASN A 4 -30.16 -5.05 7.93
CA ASN A 4 -28.88 -5.23 7.23
C ASN A 4 -28.25 -3.85 6.89
N ASN A 5 -27.45 -3.30 7.79
CA ASN A 5 -26.64 -2.11 7.52
C ASN A 5 -25.27 -2.60 7.02
N GLU A 6 -25.21 -3.06 5.78
CA GLU A 6 -23.95 -3.41 5.12
C GLU A 6 -23.32 -2.13 4.58
N SER A 7 -22.15 -1.78 5.14
CA SER A 7 -21.29 -0.72 4.60
C SER A 7 -20.95 -1.06 3.14
N PRO A 8 -21.03 -0.09 2.20
CA PRO A 8 -20.75 -0.37 0.81
C PRO A 8 -19.31 -0.86 0.65
N LYS A 9 -19.22 -2.07 0.10
CA LYS A 9 -18.08 -2.75 -0.50
C LYS A 9 -17.09 -1.74 -1.11
N SER A 10 -15.84 -1.79 -0.66
CA SER A 10 -14.76 -0.93 -1.17
C SER A 10 -14.74 -0.96 -2.71
N GLU A 11 -14.90 0.20 -3.32
CA GLU A 11 -14.78 0.36 -4.76
C GLU A 11 -13.33 0.09 -5.16
N THR A 12 -13.05 -1.08 -5.70
CA THR A 12 -11.85 -1.29 -6.49
C THR A 12 -11.99 -0.46 -7.76
N ILE A 13 -11.47 0.77 -7.73
CA ILE A 13 -11.29 1.58 -8.93
C ILE A 13 -10.36 0.79 -9.84
N THR A 14 -10.95 0.09 -10.81
CA THR A 14 -10.21 -0.59 -11.86
C THR A 14 -9.79 0.51 -12.82
N VAL A 15 -8.58 1.06 -12.64
CA VAL A 15 -8.00 2.02 -13.58
C VAL A 15 -7.62 1.23 -14.83
N ILE A 16 -8.53 1.16 -15.80
CA ILE A 16 -8.28 0.61 -17.14
C ILE A 16 -7.89 1.79 -18.03
N SER A 17 -6.63 1.87 -18.47
CA SER A 17 -6.16 2.89 -19.42
C SER A 17 -4.73 2.55 -19.89
N ASP A 18 -4.62 1.78 -20.97
CA ASP A 18 -3.46 1.58 -21.88
C ASP A 18 -2.09 1.08 -21.33
N ASP A 19 -1.25 0.52 -22.22
CA ASP A 19 -0.61 -0.81 -22.13
C ASP A 19 0.75 -1.00 -21.41
N ASP A 20 1.36 0.01 -20.79
CA ASP A 20 2.64 -0.15 -20.03
C ASP A 20 2.56 0.57 -18.68
N LYS A 21 1.73 0.07 -17.76
CA LYS A 21 1.64 0.62 -16.41
C LYS A 21 2.71 0.04 -15.50
N PRO A 22 3.20 0.82 -14.52
CA PRO A 22 4.08 0.26 -13.51
C PRO A 22 3.36 -0.83 -12.71
N GLU A 23 3.96 -1.99 -12.60
CA GLU A 23 3.48 -3.09 -11.76
C GLU A 23 4.04 -2.95 -10.34
N ILE A 24 3.15 -3.02 -9.33
CA ILE A 24 3.51 -2.87 -7.92
C ILE A 24 3.51 -4.24 -7.23
N THR A 25 4.69 -4.70 -6.81
CA THR A 25 4.84 -5.85 -5.91
C THR A 25 5.15 -5.38 -4.50
N ILE A 26 4.32 -5.75 -3.52
CA ILE A 26 4.59 -5.47 -2.10
C ILE A 26 5.22 -6.73 -1.51
N SER A 27 6.41 -6.58 -0.94
CA SER A 27 7.18 -7.68 -0.33
C SER A 27 6.86 -7.83 1.15
N SER A 28 6.67 -6.72 1.86
CA SER A 28 6.26 -6.69 3.25
C SER A 28 5.59 -5.35 3.58
N PRO A 29 4.58 -5.33 4.45
CA PRO A 29 3.85 -6.48 4.98
C PRO A 29 2.99 -7.14 3.88
N LYS A 30 2.56 -8.39 4.11
CA LYS A 30 1.55 -9.04 3.28
C LYS A 30 0.16 -8.52 3.62
N ASP A 31 -0.77 -8.65 2.67
CA ASP A 31 -2.18 -8.37 2.94
C ASP A 31 -2.73 -9.27 4.04
N GLY A 32 -3.41 -8.68 5.01
CA GLY A 32 -3.90 -9.29 6.25
C GLY A 32 -2.85 -9.51 7.34
N GLU A 33 -1.60 -9.13 7.15
CA GLU A 33 -0.53 -9.41 8.12
C GLU A 33 -0.72 -8.60 9.42
N ALA A 34 -0.46 -9.25 10.57
CA ALA A 34 -0.43 -8.59 11.86
C ALA A 34 0.99 -8.10 12.17
N VAL A 35 1.17 -6.79 12.33
CA VAL A 35 2.45 -6.17 12.67
C VAL A 35 2.46 -5.81 14.15
N LYS A 36 3.42 -6.35 14.90
CA LYS A 36 3.58 -6.11 16.34
C LYS A 36 4.94 -5.51 16.65
N ASN A 37 4.94 -4.34 17.28
CA ASN A 37 6.16 -3.70 17.80
C ASN A 37 5.81 -2.57 18.78
N LEU A 38 6.81 -2.04 19.47
CA LEU A 38 6.66 -0.96 20.45
C LEU A 38 6.60 0.46 19.85
N ASN A 39 7.01 0.64 18.60
CA ASN A 39 7.34 1.97 18.05
C ASN A 39 6.24 2.59 17.18
N ARG A 40 5.09 1.92 17.00
CA ARG A 40 3.97 2.39 16.17
C ARG A 40 4.36 2.63 14.72
N ARG A 41 5.19 1.74 14.17
CA ARG A 41 5.64 1.84 12.79
C ARG A 41 5.40 0.56 12.01
N VAL A 42 5.06 0.71 10.74
CA VAL A 42 5.00 -0.37 9.76
C VAL A 42 5.97 -0.04 8.64
N THR A 43 6.97 -0.89 8.44
CA THR A 43 7.86 -0.78 7.28
C THR A 43 7.18 -1.42 6.09
N VAL A 44 6.94 -0.64 5.05
CA VAL A 44 6.42 -1.14 3.77
C VAL A 44 7.56 -1.20 2.79
N THR A 45 7.84 -2.39 2.28
CA THR A 45 8.82 -2.65 1.24
C THR A 45 8.17 -3.31 0.04
N GLY A 46 8.69 -3.00 -1.14
CA GLY A 46 8.22 -3.59 -2.36
C GLY A 46 9.14 -3.30 -3.51
N LYS A 47 8.68 -3.64 -4.71
CA LYS A 47 9.40 -3.49 -5.96
C LYS A 47 8.46 -3.10 -7.08
N LEU A 48 8.99 -2.32 -8.02
CA LEU A 48 8.35 -2.03 -9.29
C LEU A 48 8.99 -2.84 -10.43
N ASN A 49 8.24 -3.08 -11.51
CA ASN A 49 8.80 -3.60 -12.77
C ASN A 49 9.62 -2.54 -13.53
N GLU A 50 9.35 -1.26 -13.30
CA GLU A 50 9.98 -0.11 -13.98
C GLU A 50 10.18 1.10 -13.05
N GLU A 51 10.84 2.15 -13.55
CA GLU A 51 11.09 3.36 -12.77
C GLU A 51 9.83 4.23 -12.64
N ALA A 52 9.32 4.36 -11.42
CA ALA A 52 8.17 5.20 -11.12
C ALA A 52 8.31 5.92 -9.76
N THR A 53 7.59 7.03 -9.62
CA THR A 53 7.40 7.71 -8.34
C THR A 53 6.38 6.94 -7.51
N VAL A 54 6.75 6.55 -6.29
CA VAL A 54 5.88 5.78 -5.39
C VAL A 54 5.37 6.67 -4.25
N ILE A 55 4.06 6.69 -4.06
CA ILE A 55 3.37 7.39 -2.98
C ILE A 55 2.59 6.36 -2.16
N ILE A 56 2.83 6.33 -0.84
CA ILE A 56 2.20 5.41 0.10
C ILE A 56 1.48 6.22 1.17
N ASN A 57 0.15 6.08 1.27
CA ASN A 57 -0.70 6.88 2.16
C ASN A 57 -0.40 8.40 2.10
N GLY A 58 -0.20 8.92 0.89
CA GLY A 58 0.11 10.34 0.64
C GLY A 58 1.56 10.76 0.91
N LYS A 59 2.46 9.83 1.26
CA LYS A 59 3.89 10.10 1.50
C LYS A 59 4.74 9.49 0.40
N VAL A 60 5.76 10.22 -0.07
CA VAL A 60 6.70 9.71 -1.07
C VAL A 60 7.60 8.64 -0.43
N ALA A 61 7.65 7.46 -1.04
CA ALA A 61 8.54 6.37 -0.63
C ALA A 61 9.96 6.57 -1.20
N ILE A 62 10.94 5.97 -0.56
CA ILE A 62 12.32 5.99 -1.04
C ILE A 62 12.45 4.88 -2.08
N SER A 63 12.69 5.24 -3.35
CA SER A 63 12.99 4.29 -4.43
C SER A 63 14.50 4.13 -4.61
N ARG A 64 14.96 2.92 -4.87
CA ARG A 64 16.37 2.56 -5.11
C ARG A 64 16.60 2.23 -6.60
N PRO A 65 17.87 2.24 -7.08
CA PRO A 65 18.19 1.91 -8.48
C PRO A 65 17.80 0.50 -8.92
N ASP A 66 17.61 -0.43 -7.99
CA ASP A 66 17.14 -1.79 -8.25
C ASP A 66 15.61 -1.90 -8.35
N LEU A 67 14.91 -0.77 -8.41
CA LEU A 67 13.46 -0.62 -8.44
C LEU A 67 12.75 -1.05 -7.16
N SER A 68 13.49 -1.31 -6.08
CA SER A 68 12.89 -1.49 -4.77
C SER A 68 12.45 -0.15 -4.18
N PHE A 69 11.38 -0.17 -3.40
CA PHE A 69 10.94 0.98 -2.62
C PHE A 69 10.76 0.60 -1.15
N GLU A 70 10.95 1.59 -0.28
CA GLU A 70 10.74 1.44 1.16
C GLU A 70 10.17 2.73 1.75
N ILE A 71 9.25 2.57 2.69
CA ILE A 71 8.82 3.65 3.58
C ILE A 71 8.51 3.11 4.96
N LEU A 72 8.72 3.94 5.96
CA LEU A 72 8.34 3.67 7.34
C LEU A 72 7.11 4.51 7.70
N LEU A 73 5.94 3.86 7.80
CA LEU A 73 4.68 4.52 8.13
C LEU A 73 4.48 4.56 9.64
N GLY A 74 4.11 5.72 10.17
CA GLY A 74 3.55 5.82 11.51
C GLY A 74 2.08 5.41 11.48
N VAL A 75 1.65 4.56 12.43
CA VAL A 75 0.31 3.99 12.45
C VAL A 75 -0.32 4.03 13.84
N ASP A 76 -1.65 3.98 13.87
CA ASP A 76 -2.44 3.75 15.07
C ASP A 76 -2.74 2.26 15.25
N GLU A 77 -3.07 1.87 16.47
CA GLU A 77 -3.48 0.51 16.78
C GLU A 77 -4.80 0.15 16.09
N GLY A 78 -4.89 -1.08 15.57
CA GLY A 78 -6.04 -1.58 14.83
C GLY A 78 -5.76 -1.81 13.35
N GLY A 79 -6.83 -1.76 12.54
CA GLY A 79 -6.76 -1.95 11.10
C GLY A 79 -6.11 -0.75 10.41
N VAL A 80 -5.13 -1.02 9.57
CA VAL A 80 -4.39 -0.02 8.79
C VAL A 80 -4.54 -0.36 7.30
N GLU A 81 -5.17 0.55 6.55
CA GLU A 81 -5.17 0.51 5.09
C GLU A 81 -3.88 1.15 4.56
N ILE A 82 -3.16 0.41 3.72
CA ILE A 82 -1.94 0.88 3.06
C ILE A 82 -2.22 0.95 1.56
N LYS A 83 -2.41 2.17 1.07
CA LYS A 83 -2.57 2.48 -0.35
C LYS A 83 -1.22 2.87 -0.95
N VAL A 84 -0.72 2.06 -1.88
CA VAL A 84 0.48 2.29 -2.68
C VAL A 84 0.06 2.74 -4.07
N ALA A 85 0.50 3.92 -4.51
CA ALA A 85 0.31 4.43 -5.85
C ALA A 85 1.67 4.62 -6.52
N ALA A 86 1.80 4.18 -7.77
CA ALA A 86 2.98 4.40 -8.60
C ALA A 86 2.60 5.25 -9.81
N THR A 87 3.46 6.18 -10.19
CA THR A 87 3.34 6.98 -11.42
C THR A 87 4.66 6.99 -12.16
N ASP A 88 4.68 6.44 -13.37
CA ASP A 88 5.89 6.36 -14.21
C ASP A 88 6.27 7.73 -14.81
N LYS A 89 7.32 7.76 -15.64
CA LYS A 89 7.76 8.97 -16.35
C LYS A 89 6.80 9.45 -17.44
N ALA A 90 6.03 8.54 -18.03
CA ALA A 90 5.04 8.84 -19.07
C ALA A 90 3.71 9.36 -18.49
N GLY A 91 3.50 9.23 -17.18
CA GLY A 91 2.29 9.59 -16.47
C GLY A 91 1.30 8.43 -16.27
N ASN A 92 1.67 7.19 -16.62
CA ASN A 92 0.85 6.02 -16.34
C ASN A 92 0.82 5.75 -14.84
N LYS A 93 -0.35 5.31 -14.37
CA LYS A 93 -0.61 5.13 -12.94
C LYS A 93 -1.06 3.72 -12.62
N ALA A 94 -0.55 3.20 -11.51
CA ALA A 94 -1.02 1.97 -10.90
C ALA A 94 -1.26 2.19 -9.41
N GLU A 95 -2.20 1.44 -8.85
CA GLU A 95 -2.52 1.46 -7.42
C GLU A 95 -2.62 0.04 -6.88
N LYS A 96 -2.20 -0.15 -5.63
CA LYS A 96 -2.33 -1.40 -4.89
C LYS A 96 -2.66 -1.08 -3.44
N ILE A 97 -3.65 -1.78 -2.90
CA ILE A 97 -4.11 -1.61 -1.53
C ILE A 97 -3.87 -2.93 -0.80
N ILE A 98 -3.32 -2.85 0.40
CA ILE A 98 -3.28 -3.96 1.36
C ILE A 98 -3.79 -3.47 2.71
N HIS A 99 -4.35 -4.39 3.49
CA HIS A 99 -4.82 -4.15 4.84
C HIS A 99 -3.90 -4.88 5.81
N VAL A 100 -3.50 -4.23 6.88
CA VAL A 100 -2.73 -4.86 7.96
C VAL A 100 -3.36 -4.56 9.30
N ILE A 101 -3.01 -5.34 10.30
CA ILE A 101 -3.46 -5.12 11.67
C ILE A 101 -2.24 -4.75 12.49
N TYR A 102 -2.16 -3.50 12.93
CA TYR A 102 -1.13 -3.08 13.87
C TYR A 102 -1.59 -3.35 15.30
N GLN A 103 -0.75 -4.02 16.08
CA GLN A 103 -0.94 -4.22 17.52
C GLN A 103 0.28 -3.70 18.25
N LYS A 104 0.07 -2.90 19.28
CA LYS A 104 1.19 -2.44 20.09
C LYS A 104 1.68 -3.60 20.94
N GLU A 105 2.97 -3.87 20.89
CA GLU A 105 3.58 -4.84 21.80
C GLU A 105 3.54 -4.29 23.24
N SER A 106 3.30 -5.15 24.23
CA SER A 106 3.16 -4.79 25.65
C SER A 106 4.38 -5.20 26.46
#